data_AF-A0A660E342-F1
#
_entry.id   AF-A0A660E342-F1
#
_cell.length_a   1.000
_cell.length_b   1.000
_cell.length_c   1.000
_cell.angle_alpha   90.00
_cell.angle_beta   90.00
_cell.angle_gamma   90.00
#
_symmetry.space_group_name_H-M   'P 1'
#
loop_
_entity.id
_entity.type
_entity.pdbx_description
1 polymer ?
#
loop_
_entity_poly.entity_id
_entity_poly.type
_entity_poly.pdbx_seq_one_letter_code
_entity_poly.pdbx_strand_id
1 'polypeptide(L)'
;MVGVWRAKVVMIVTDLLTGLLFIGTYLLMSVSVNMVILLIVVSVLNKSIGVFYKLSNKTIIPELFVGSEIKRVNSLQTQVRQLSIMISSILVTSLLLVINPKTIISIIGILFLLSVIFDLQLHGQRSGNSKASTSRNRFKNRFKSSVKFDLLLAAIGYLVDALVIVLVPWLALVVLKSNWLLSLFLGCEAVGILLAPSGLKFWPQVRLSTLSCWLPVCLVLLYPIVPTMMIGMFGLGFVRGLFNVHFFQEFNKPSRLIR
;
A
#
# COMPACT_ATOMS: atom_id res chain seq x y z
N MET A 1 15.15 -6.45 -20.57
CA MET A 1 14.97 -5.32 -21.52
C MET A 1 13.51 -5.04 -21.90
N VAL A 2 12.77 -5.97 -22.53
CA VAL A 2 11.35 -5.74 -22.93
C VAL A 2 10.40 -5.58 -21.72
N GLY A 3 10.68 -6.27 -20.60
CA GLY A 3 9.88 -6.20 -19.37
C GLY A 3 9.91 -4.81 -18.71
N VAL A 4 11.09 -4.20 -18.57
CA VAL A 4 11.28 -2.89 -17.92
C VAL A 4 10.65 -1.77 -18.73
N TRP A 5 10.85 -1.77 -20.04
CA TRP A 5 10.23 -0.77 -20.91
C TRP A 5 8.71 -0.86 -20.85
N ARG A 6 8.14 -2.08 -20.89
CA ARG A 6 6.70 -2.28 -20.73
C ARG A 6 6.21 -1.82 -19.36
N ALA A 7 6.94 -2.14 -18.29
CA ALA A 7 6.56 -1.71 -16.94
C ALA A 7 6.64 -0.18 -16.77
N LYS A 8 7.67 0.49 -17.31
CA LYS A 8 7.81 1.96 -17.29
C LYS A 8 6.65 2.62 -18.04
N VAL A 9 6.32 2.13 -19.23
CA VAL A 9 5.19 2.62 -20.02
C VAL A 9 3.88 2.43 -19.27
N VAL A 10 3.66 1.27 -18.65
CA VAL A 10 2.46 1.03 -17.83
C VAL A 10 2.40 2.03 -16.66
N MET A 11 3.51 2.31 -15.99
CA MET A 11 3.57 3.27 -14.88
C MET A 11 3.16 4.68 -15.31
N ILE A 12 3.75 5.17 -16.42
CA ILE A 12 3.41 6.46 -17.04
C ILE A 12 1.93 6.52 -17.43
N VAL A 13 1.42 5.49 -18.10
CA VAL A 13 0.02 5.44 -18.54
C VAL A 13 -0.92 5.43 -17.34
N THR A 14 -0.59 4.70 -16.27
CA THR A 14 -1.42 4.67 -15.06
C THR A 14 -1.46 6.02 -14.34
N ASP A 15 -0.34 6.74 -14.27
CA ASP A 15 -0.29 8.06 -13.64
C ASP A 15 -1.03 9.11 -14.48
N LEU A 16 -0.87 9.06 -15.80
CA LEU A 16 -1.61 9.92 -16.74
C LEU A 16 -3.13 9.69 -16.64
N LEU A 17 -3.57 8.43 -16.66
CA LEU A 17 -4.98 8.06 -16.51
C LEU A 17 -5.54 8.54 -15.17
N THR A 18 -4.77 8.41 -14.10
CA THR A 18 -5.18 8.86 -12.76
C THR A 18 -5.30 10.38 -12.69
N GLY A 19 -4.33 11.12 -13.26
CA GLY A 19 -4.38 12.57 -13.34
C GLY A 19 -5.59 13.07 -14.13
N LEU A 20 -5.83 12.49 -15.31
CA LEU A 20 -7.00 12.80 -16.15
C LEU A 20 -8.32 12.46 -15.46
N LEU A 21 -8.40 11.33 -14.76
CA LEU A 21 -9.58 10.93 -14.00
C LEU A 21 -9.95 11.99 -12.96
N PHE A 22 -8.99 12.49 -12.19
CA PHE A 22 -9.24 13.50 -11.16
C PHE A 22 -9.59 14.87 -11.73
N ILE A 23 -8.95 15.30 -12.81
CA ILE A 23 -9.31 16.55 -13.52
C ILE A 23 -10.71 16.45 -14.13
N GLY A 24 -11.03 15.32 -14.77
CA GLY A 24 -12.37 15.06 -15.29
C GLY A 24 -13.44 15.06 -14.19
N THR A 25 -13.11 14.49 -13.02
CA THR A 25 -13.99 14.52 -11.84
C THR A 25 -14.26 15.95 -11.37
N TYR A 26 -13.23 16.80 -11.30
CA TYR A 26 -13.37 18.22 -10.95
C TYR A 26 -14.35 18.95 -11.88
N LEU A 27 -14.24 18.71 -13.18
CA LEU A 27 -15.15 19.29 -14.18
C LEU A 27 -16.58 18.77 -14.01
N LEU A 28 -16.76 17.45 -13.86
CA LEU A 28 -18.07 16.82 -13.69
C LEU A 28 -18.79 17.25 -12.40
N MET A 29 -18.04 17.48 -11.31
CA MET A 29 -18.61 18.02 -10.06
C MET A 29 -19.19 19.43 -10.23
N SER A 30 -18.85 20.14 -11.30
CA SER A 30 -19.40 21.47 -11.61
C SER A 30 -20.71 21.42 -12.42
N VAL A 31 -21.10 20.25 -12.95
CA VAL A 31 -22.26 20.09 -13.87
C VAL A 31 -23.46 19.42 -13.17
N SER A 32 -23.62 19.61 -11.85
CA SER A 32 -24.77 19.10 -11.07
C SER A 32 -25.03 17.58 -11.16
N VAL A 33 -23.99 16.78 -11.38
CA VAL A 33 -24.08 15.31 -11.33
C VAL A 33 -24.29 14.86 -9.88
N ASN A 34 -25.00 13.75 -9.66
CA ASN A 34 -25.13 13.13 -8.35
C ASN A 34 -23.75 12.78 -7.77
N MET A 35 -23.27 13.62 -6.83
CA MET A 35 -21.88 13.61 -6.35
C MET A 35 -21.49 12.27 -5.73
N VAL A 36 -22.41 11.60 -5.03
CA VAL A 36 -22.12 10.33 -4.37
C VAL A 36 -21.78 9.24 -5.39
N ILE A 37 -22.58 9.11 -6.44
CA ILE A 37 -22.37 8.11 -7.49
C ILE A 37 -21.06 8.41 -8.23
N LEU A 38 -20.81 9.68 -8.55
CA LEU A 38 -19.57 10.10 -9.20
C LEU A 38 -18.34 9.72 -8.37
N LEU A 39 -18.33 10.03 -7.07
CA LEU A 39 -17.20 9.71 -6.18
C LEU A 39 -16.99 8.20 -6.02
N ILE A 40 -18.06 7.40 -6.00
CA ILE A 40 -17.95 5.93 -5.98
C ILE A 40 -17.28 5.42 -7.25
N VAL A 41 -17.76 5.83 -8.42
CA VAL A 41 -17.21 5.41 -9.72
C VAL A 41 -15.73 5.80 -9.83
N VAL A 42 -15.39 7.05 -9.50
CA VAL A 42 -14.02 7.56 -9.52
C VAL A 42 -13.12 6.78 -8.55
N SER A 43 -13.61 6.46 -7.35
CA SER A 43 -12.85 5.67 -6.36
C SER A 43 -12.53 4.27 -6.89
N VAL A 44 -13.50 3.58 -7.51
CA VAL A 44 -13.32 2.24 -8.08
C VAL A 44 -12.34 2.27 -9.25
N LEU A 45 -12.48 3.25 -10.16
CA LEU A 45 -11.57 3.40 -11.30
C LEU A 45 -10.14 3.69 -10.83
N ASN A 46 -9.96 4.64 -9.91
CA ASN A 46 -8.65 4.98 -9.36
C ASN A 46 -7.98 3.76 -8.71
N LYS A 47 -8.72 2.99 -7.89
CA LYS A 47 -8.18 1.77 -7.27
C LYS A 47 -7.80 0.71 -8.30
N SER A 48 -8.58 0.56 -9.36
CA SER A 48 -8.32 -0.40 -10.43
C SER A 48 -7.05 -0.05 -11.21
N ILE A 49 -6.87 1.23 -11.55
CA ILE A 49 -5.66 1.74 -12.20
C ILE A 49 -4.43 1.52 -11.30
N GLY A 50 -4.56 1.79 -10.00
CA GLY A 50 -3.50 1.61 -9.01
C GLY A 50 -2.96 0.17 -8.88
N VAL A 51 -3.75 -0.85 -9.22
CA VAL A 51 -3.26 -2.25 -9.26
C VAL A 51 -2.17 -2.41 -10.31
N PHE A 52 -2.36 -1.85 -11.50
CA PHE A 52 -1.38 -1.91 -12.58
C PHE A 52 -0.11 -1.13 -12.24
N TYR A 53 -0.25 0.06 -11.65
CA TYR A 53 0.90 0.85 -11.17
C TYR A 53 1.74 0.04 -10.17
N LYS A 54 1.10 -0.56 -9.16
CA LYS A 54 1.79 -1.33 -8.11
C LYS A 54 2.50 -2.56 -8.66
N LEU A 55 1.91 -3.24 -9.64
CA LEU A 55 2.51 -4.39 -10.31
C LEU A 55 3.76 -3.98 -11.11
N SER A 56 3.66 -2.88 -11.87
CA SER A 56 4.76 -2.34 -12.66
C SER A 56 5.91 -1.87 -11.77
N ASN A 57 5.62 -1.11 -10.71
CA ASN A 57 6.62 -0.63 -9.77
C ASN A 57 7.39 -1.78 -9.10
N LYS A 58 6.67 -2.82 -8.65
CA LYS A 58 7.31 -4.03 -8.09
C LYS A 58 8.14 -4.83 -9.10
N THR A 59 7.87 -4.68 -10.39
CA THR A 59 8.62 -5.34 -11.47
C THR A 59 9.90 -4.58 -11.81
N ILE A 60 9.89 -3.25 -11.69
CA ILE A 60 11.03 -2.38 -12.03
C ILE A 60 12.06 -2.31 -10.89
N ILE A 61 11.62 -2.20 -9.63
CA ILE A 61 12.52 -2.01 -8.47
C ILE A 61 13.65 -3.07 -8.39
N PRO A 62 13.41 -4.38 -8.54
CA PRO A 62 14.48 -5.39 -8.48
C PRO A 62 15.50 -5.30 -9.60
N GLU A 63 15.17 -4.66 -10.72
CA GLU A 63 16.10 -4.44 -11.85
C GLU A 63 16.89 -3.12 -11.71
N LEU A 64 16.44 -2.20 -10.84
CA LEU A 64 17.12 -0.93 -10.54
C LEU A 64 18.12 -1.03 -9.37
N PHE A 65 18.00 -2.03 -8.49
CA PHE A 65 18.80 -2.15 -7.27
C PHE A 65 19.44 -3.53 -7.13
N VAL A 66 20.65 -3.58 -6.57
CA VAL A 66 21.36 -4.84 -6.28
C VAL A 66 20.58 -5.63 -5.21
N GLY A 67 20.55 -6.97 -5.29
CA GLY A 67 19.72 -7.83 -4.42
C GLY A 67 19.86 -7.62 -2.91
N SER A 68 21.02 -7.13 -2.45
CA SER A 68 21.28 -6.73 -1.05
C SER A 68 20.49 -5.48 -0.62
N GLU A 69 20.11 -4.61 -1.55
CA GLU A 69 19.45 -3.32 -1.29
C GLU A 69 17.92 -3.42 -1.38
N ILE A 70 17.37 -4.42 -2.07
CA ILE A 70 15.92 -4.60 -2.26
C ILE A 70 15.16 -4.62 -0.92
N LYS A 71 15.73 -5.26 0.10
CA LYS A 71 15.14 -5.31 1.45
C LYS A 71 15.07 -3.92 2.09
N ARG A 72 16.11 -3.10 1.91
CA ARG A 72 16.18 -1.72 2.41
C ARG A 72 15.21 -0.82 1.67
N VAL A 73 15.14 -0.92 0.33
CA VAL A 73 14.22 -0.14 -0.51
C VAL A 73 12.76 -0.44 -0.17
N ASN A 74 12.40 -1.70 -0.02
CA ASN A 74 11.03 -2.09 0.30
C ASN A 74 10.61 -1.70 1.73
N SER A 75 11.55 -1.75 2.67
CA SER A 75 11.37 -1.19 4.01
C SER A 75 11.12 0.32 3.95
N LEU A 76 11.95 1.06 3.22
CA LEU A 76 11.79 2.51 3.04
C LEU A 76 10.46 2.84 2.35
N GLN A 77 10.07 2.10 1.30
CA GLN A 77 8.79 2.29 0.63
C GLN A 77 7.60 2.10 1.57
N THR A 78 7.69 1.12 2.48
CA THR A 78 6.66 0.91 3.50
C THR A 78 6.62 2.07 4.50
N GLN A 79 7.78 2.56 4.96
CA GLN A 79 7.88 3.69 5.88
C GLN A 79 7.37 4.99 5.26
N VAL A 80 7.81 5.31 4.04
CA VAL A 80 7.34 6.49 3.29
C VAL A 80 5.83 6.41 3.09
N ARG A 81 5.29 5.24 2.71
CA ARG A 81 3.84 5.06 2.58
C ARG A 81 3.09 5.38 3.87
N GLN A 82 3.55 4.89 5.02
CA GLN A 82 2.87 5.15 6.29
C GLN A 82 2.98 6.59 6.74
N LEU A 83 4.16 7.19 6.56
CA LEU A 83 4.39 8.60 6.82
C LEU A 83 3.49 9.47 5.92
N SER A 84 3.37 9.12 4.63
CA SER A 84 2.46 9.78 3.71
C SER A 84 0.99 9.64 4.13
N ILE A 85 0.55 8.48 4.62
CA ILE A 85 -0.83 8.30 5.13
C ILE A 85 -1.08 9.22 6.34
N MET A 86 -0.15 9.24 7.31
CA MET A 86 -0.27 10.07 8.50
C MET A 86 -0.31 11.56 8.16
N ILE A 87 0.66 12.03 7.35
CA ILE A 87 0.74 13.42 6.92
C ILE A 87 -0.46 13.79 6.05
N SER A 88 -0.88 12.91 5.13
CA SER A 88 -2.01 13.18 4.24
C SER A 88 -3.31 13.37 5.02
N SER A 89 -3.58 12.58 6.06
CA SER A 89 -4.78 12.77 6.90
C SER A 89 -4.80 14.15 7.54
N ILE A 90 -3.69 14.56 8.16
CA ILE A 90 -3.57 15.86 8.82
C ILE A 90 -3.67 16.99 7.79
N LEU A 91 -2.92 16.88 6.69
CA LEU A 91 -2.82 17.90 5.66
C LEU A 91 -4.16 18.10 4.94
N VAL A 92 -4.83 17.02 4.55
CA VAL A 92 -6.15 17.08 3.88
C VAL A 92 -7.22 17.61 4.84
N THR A 93 -7.23 17.17 6.10
CA THR A 93 -8.19 17.66 7.10
C THR A 93 -8.01 19.16 7.32
N SER A 94 -6.77 19.64 7.44
CA SER A 94 -6.47 21.07 7.56
C SER A 94 -6.82 21.85 6.29
N LEU A 95 -6.54 21.29 5.11
CA LEU A 95 -6.89 21.94 3.83
C LEU A 95 -8.40 22.07 3.65
N LEU A 96 -9.18 21.08 4.07
CA LEU A 96 -10.64 21.11 3.99
C LEU A 96 -11.29 22.22 4.83
N LEU A 97 -10.56 22.79 5.80
CA LEU A 97 -11.04 23.95 6.56
C LEU A 97 -10.98 25.26 5.76
N VAL A 98 -10.13 25.32 4.72
CA VAL A 98 -9.82 26.56 3.98
C VAL A 98 -10.18 26.45 2.50
N ILE A 99 -10.20 25.23 1.95
CA ILE A 99 -10.32 24.97 0.52
C ILE A 99 -11.47 23.97 0.24
N ASN A 100 -12.25 24.26 -0.80
CA ASN A 100 -13.32 23.38 -1.26
C ASN A 100 -12.78 21.99 -1.67
N PRO A 101 -13.49 20.89 -1.35
CA PRO A 101 -13.08 19.52 -1.69
C PRO A 101 -12.77 19.31 -3.18
N LYS A 102 -13.54 19.94 -4.07
CA LYS A 102 -13.32 19.88 -5.52
C LYS A 102 -11.93 20.39 -5.92
N THR A 103 -11.45 21.43 -5.27
CA THR A 103 -10.14 22.04 -5.57
C THR A 103 -9.01 21.13 -5.11
N ILE A 104 -9.18 20.43 -3.97
CA ILE A 104 -8.22 19.42 -3.50
C ILE A 104 -8.10 18.27 -4.50
N ILE A 105 -9.23 17.79 -5.05
CA ILE A 105 -9.24 16.75 -6.09
C ILE A 105 -8.45 17.20 -7.33
N SER A 106 -8.62 18.45 -7.77
CA SER A 106 -7.87 19.01 -8.89
C SER A 106 -6.36 19.08 -8.60
N ILE A 107 -5.97 19.53 -7.41
CA ILE A 107 -4.55 19.56 -6.98
C ILE A 107 -3.94 18.15 -7.06
N ILE A 108 -4.64 17.13 -6.57
CA ILE A 108 -4.18 15.73 -6.65
C ILE A 108 -4.02 15.30 -8.11
N GLY A 109 -4.97 15.63 -8.99
CA GLY A 109 -4.87 15.35 -10.43
C GLY A 109 -3.65 15.98 -11.08
N ILE A 110 -3.36 17.24 -10.77
CA ILE A 110 -2.16 17.95 -11.26
C ILE A 110 -0.88 17.30 -10.75
N LEU A 111 -0.83 16.88 -9.48
CA LEU A 111 0.34 16.18 -8.92
C LEU A 111 0.61 14.85 -9.63
N PHE A 112 -0.43 14.10 -10.01
CA PHE A 112 -0.27 12.89 -10.83
C PHE A 112 0.19 13.20 -12.27
N LEU A 113 -0.22 14.33 -12.85
CA LEU A 113 0.34 14.75 -14.14
C LEU A 113 1.82 15.16 -14.03
N LEU A 114 2.21 15.78 -12.92
CA LEU A 114 3.60 16.12 -12.64
C LEU A 114 4.45 14.86 -12.38
N SER A 115 3.90 13.81 -11.75
CA SER A 115 4.62 12.55 -11.54
C SER A 115 5.03 11.89 -12.86
N VAL A 116 4.22 12.03 -13.92
CA VAL A 116 4.58 11.56 -15.27
C VAL A 116 5.90 12.16 -15.76
N ILE A 117 6.18 13.43 -15.45
CA ILE A 117 7.44 14.10 -15.84
C ILE A 117 8.63 13.43 -15.14
N PHE A 118 8.49 13.14 -13.84
CA PHE A 118 9.52 12.42 -13.08
C PHE A 118 9.70 10.98 -13.58
N ASP A 119 8.61 10.30 -13.92
CA ASP A 119 8.66 8.94 -14.48
C ASP A 119 9.34 8.89 -15.84
N LEU A 120 9.18 9.92 -16.67
CA LEU A 120 9.91 10.04 -17.94
C LEU A 120 11.43 10.13 -17.71
N GLN A 121 11.87 10.83 -16.67
CA GLN A 121 13.28 11.00 -16.31
C GLN A 121 13.93 9.76 -15.70
N LEU A 122 13.15 8.74 -15.29
CA LEU A 122 13.69 7.47 -14.78
C LEU A 122 14.49 6.75 -15.88
N HIS A 123 15.81 6.80 -15.79
CA HIS A 123 16.72 6.02 -16.62
C HIS A 123 17.12 4.76 -15.87
N GLY A 124 16.75 3.59 -16.43
CA GLY A 124 17.23 2.33 -15.90
C GLY A 124 18.74 2.23 -16.06
N GLN A 125 19.48 1.89 -15.00
CA GLN A 125 20.86 1.45 -15.17
C GLN A 125 20.85 0.23 -16.09
N ARG A 126 21.65 0.28 -17.16
CA ARG A 126 21.84 -0.83 -18.09
C ARG A 126 22.50 -2.00 -17.37
N SER A 127 21.73 -2.79 -16.63
CA SER A 127 22.18 -4.07 -16.12
C SER A 127 22.29 -5.03 -17.31
N GLY A 128 23.52 -5.34 -17.69
CA GLY A 128 23.84 -6.19 -18.83
C GLY A 128 23.15 -7.56 -18.74
N ASN A 129 22.54 -7.97 -19.86
CA ASN A 129 22.15 -9.34 -20.18
C ASN A 129 21.64 -10.21 -19.01
N SER A 130 20.48 -9.89 -18.46
CA SER A 130 19.63 -10.95 -17.90
C SER A 130 19.00 -11.72 -19.08
N LYS A 131 19.64 -12.82 -19.48
CA LYS A 131 19.09 -13.78 -20.44
C LYS A 131 17.65 -14.07 -20.03
N ALA A 132 16.70 -13.68 -20.87
CA ALA A 132 15.31 -14.11 -20.80
C ALA A 132 15.25 -15.62 -21.11
N SER A 133 15.76 -16.43 -20.19
CA SER A 133 15.75 -17.88 -20.29
C SER A 133 14.62 -18.42 -19.42
N THR A 134 13.51 -18.70 -20.10
CA THR A 134 12.60 -19.80 -19.80
C THR A 134 12.10 -19.86 -18.35
N SER A 135 11.32 -18.85 -17.91
CA SER A 135 10.67 -18.88 -16.58
C SER A 135 9.27 -19.53 -16.57
N ARG A 136 8.71 -19.89 -17.74
CA ARG A 136 7.35 -20.47 -17.85
C ARG A 136 7.22 -21.83 -17.14
N ASN A 137 8.27 -22.64 -17.14
CA ASN A 137 8.29 -23.94 -16.45
C ASN A 137 8.70 -23.85 -14.97
N ARG A 138 9.25 -22.72 -14.50
CA ARG A 138 9.63 -22.53 -13.08
C ARG A 138 8.44 -22.14 -12.20
N PHE A 139 7.36 -21.61 -12.79
CA PHE A 139 6.15 -21.24 -12.07
C PHE A 139 5.29 -22.47 -11.71
N LYS A 140 5.28 -23.49 -12.57
CA LYS A 140 4.50 -24.73 -12.37
C LYS A 140 5.06 -25.61 -11.24
N ASN A 141 6.38 -25.66 -11.06
CA ASN A 141 7.04 -26.51 -10.04
C ASN A 141 7.17 -25.88 -8.64
N ARG A 142 6.75 -24.62 -8.43
CA ARG A 142 6.76 -23.97 -7.10
C ARG A 142 5.43 -24.05 -6.35
N PHE A 143 4.37 -24.61 -6.95
CA PHE A 143 3.08 -24.82 -6.29
C PHE A 143 3.12 -26.00 -5.31
N LYS A 144 4.01 -25.97 -4.31
CA LYS A 144 3.91 -26.84 -3.13
C LYS A 144 2.74 -26.37 -2.26
N SER A 145 2.05 -27.30 -1.58
CA SER A 145 0.87 -27.00 -0.73
C SER A 145 1.12 -25.88 0.30
N SER A 146 2.34 -25.77 0.84
CA SER A 146 2.77 -24.68 1.74
C SER A 146 2.59 -23.28 1.14
N VAL A 147 2.89 -23.10 -0.16
CA VAL A 147 2.80 -21.78 -0.83
C VAL A 147 1.34 -21.35 -1.01
N LYS A 148 0.41 -22.31 -1.18
CA LYS A 148 -1.03 -22.03 -1.27
C LYS A 148 -1.58 -21.50 0.06
N PHE A 149 -1.12 -22.07 1.18
CA PHE A 149 -1.57 -21.65 2.51
C PHE A 149 -1.05 -20.24 2.87
N ASP A 150 0.21 -19.94 2.57
CA ASP A 150 0.79 -18.60 2.78
C ASP A 150 0.11 -17.53 1.90
N LEU A 151 -0.25 -17.87 0.67
CA LEU A 151 -1.04 -17.01 -0.23
C LEU A 151 -2.46 -16.77 0.30
N LEU A 152 -3.11 -17.80 0.84
CA LEU A 152 -4.43 -17.68 1.45
C LEU A 152 -4.39 -16.80 2.70
N LEU A 153 -3.37 -16.96 3.55
CA LEU A 153 -3.11 -16.08 4.69
C LEU A 153 -2.91 -14.63 4.27
N ALA A 154 -2.12 -14.40 3.21
CA ALA A 154 -1.91 -13.06 2.67
C ALA A 154 -3.21 -12.45 2.10
N ALA A 155 -4.04 -13.25 1.43
CA ALA A 155 -5.34 -12.82 0.92
C ALA A 155 -6.30 -12.42 2.06
N ILE A 156 -6.35 -13.22 3.14
CA ILE A 156 -7.12 -12.89 4.35
C ILE A 156 -6.60 -11.61 4.98
N GLY A 157 -5.28 -11.44 5.08
CA GLY A 157 -4.66 -10.19 5.56
C GLY A 157 -5.08 -8.98 4.73
N TYR A 158 -5.10 -9.09 3.40
CA TYR A 158 -5.59 -8.01 2.53
C TYR A 158 -7.10 -7.74 2.67
N LEU A 159 -7.90 -8.75 2.98
CA LEU A 159 -9.32 -8.58 3.25
C LEU A 159 -9.55 -7.84 4.57
N VAL A 160 -8.79 -8.19 5.61
CA VAL A 160 -8.75 -7.43 6.86
C VAL A 160 -8.31 -5.99 6.59
N ASP A 161 -7.34 -5.78 5.71
CA ASP A 161 -6.90 -4.43 5.36
C ASP A 161 -8.00 -3.59 4.73
N ALA A 162 -8.77 -4.20 3.82
CA ALA A 162 -9.92 -3.56 3.19
C ALA A 162 -11.05 -3.29 4.18
N LEU A 163 -11.22 -4.13 5.21
CA LEU A 163 -12.19 -3.88 6.28
C LEU A 163 -11.77 -2.68 7.13
N VAL A 164 -10.52 -2.66 7.61
CA VAL A 164 -9.99 -1.60 8.49
C VAL A 164 -10.06 -0.23 7.83
N ILE A 165 -9.75 -0.14 6.52
CA ILE A 165 -9.75 1.14 5.79
C ILE A 165 -11.15 1.78 5.68
N VAL A 166 -12.22 1.00 5.81
CA VAL A 166 -13.62 1.47 5.80
C VAL A 166 -14.14 1.63 7.22
N LEU A 167 -13.90 0.63 8.07
CA LEU A 167 -14.41 0.57 9.43
C LEU A 167 -13.85 1.69 10.31
N VAL A 168 -12.54 1.99 10.22
CA VAL A 168 -11.88 2.98 11.08
C VAL A 168 -12.39 4.41 10.80
N PRO A 169 -12.47 4.89 9.54
CA PRO A 169 -13.11 6.17 9.25
C PRO A 169 -14.57 6.21 9.69
N TRP A 170 -15.34 5.13 9.48
CA TRP A 170 -16.74 5.09 9.90
C TRP A 170 -16.89 5.22 11.44
N LEU A 171 -16.12 4.45 12.20
CA LEU A 171 -16.10 4.55 13.67
C LEU A 171 -15.67 5.95 14.15
N ALA A 172 -14.62 6.53 13.55
CA ALA A 172 -14.10 7.82 13.99
C ALA A 172 -15.03 9.00 13.64
N LEU A 173 -15.61 8.99 12.43
CA LEU A 173 -16.38 10.10 11.89
C LEU A 173 -17.88 10.02 12.21
N VAL A 174 -18.46 8.82 12.20
CA VAL A 174 -19.91 8.64 12.40
C VAL A 174 -20.23 8.38 13.88
N VAL A 175 -19.50 7.46 14.52
CA VAL A 175 -19.77 7.06 15.91
C VAL A 175 -19.14 8.06 16.88
N LEU A 176 -17.85 8.34 16.74
CA LEU A 176 -17.09 9.23 17.63
C LEU A 176 -17.14 10.71 17.24
N LYS A 177 -17.69 11.03 16.04
CA LYS A 177 -17.91 12.40 15.53
C LYS A 177 -16.67 13.32 15.56
N SER A 178 -15.47 12.77 15.33
CA SER A 178 -14.24 13.56 15.41
C SER A 178 -13.23 13.24 14.31
N ASN A 179 -12.90 14.26 13.51
CA ASN A 179 -11.85 14.19 12.48
C ASN A 179 -10.44 14.04 13.09
N TRP A 180 -10.24 14.60 14.30
CA TRP A 180 -8.97 14.53 15.01
C TRP A 180 -8.68 13.10 15.50
N LEU A 181 -9.71 12.39 15.97
CA LEU A 181 -9.58 10.99 16.39
C LEU A 181 -9.17 10.09 15.23
N LEU A 182 -9.70 10.32 14.02
CA LEU A 182 -9.28 9.58 12.83
C LEU A 182 -7.77 9.72 12.57
N SER A 183 -7.25 10.95 12.60
CA SER A 183 -5.82 11.21 12.39
C SER A 183 -4.97 10.57 13.50
N LEU A 184 -5.47 10.59 14.74
CA LEU A 184 -4.80 9.98 15.89
C LEU A 184 -4.75 8.45 15.77
N PHE A 185 -5.84 7.81 15.37
CA PHE A 185 -5.90 6.36 15.13
C PHE A 185 -4.95 5.93 14.00
N LEU A 186 -4.94 6.66 12.89
CA LEU A 186 -3.99 6.41 11.79
C LEU A 186 -2.54 6.65 12.22
N GLY A 187 -2.31 7.63 13.10
CA GLY A 187 -1.01 7.84 13.75
C GLY A 187 -0.58 6.64 14.58
N CYS A 188 -1.44 6.11 15.44
CA CYS A 188 -1.15 4.91 16.24
C CYS A 188 -0.78 3.70 15.37
N GLU A 189 -1.51 3.47 14.27
CA GLU A 189 -1.18 2.42 13.32
C GLU A 189 0.19 2.64 12.66
N ALA A 190 0.48 3.86 12.22
CA ALA A 190 1.77 4.20 11.62
C ALA A 190 2.94 3.96 12.59
N VAL A 191 2.80 4.36 13.85
CA VAL A 191 3.81 4.09 14.89
C VAL A 191 4.00 2.58 15.08
N GLY A 192 2.92 1.80 15.11
CA GLY A 192 3.00 0.33 15.17
C GLY A 192 3.84 -0.25 14.04
N ILE A 193 3.61 0.19 12.79
CA ILE A 193 4.37 -0.29 11.62
C ILE A 193 5.84 0.13 11.69
N LEU A 194 6.13 1.35 12.14
CA LEU A 194 7.50 1.85 12.28
C LEU A 194 8.30 1.09 13.35
N LEU A 195 7.64 0.64 14.42
CA LEU A 195 8.27 -0.14 15.49
C LEU A 195 8.40 -1.63 15.17
N ALA A 196 7.67 -2.15 14.18
CA ALA A 196 7.71 -3.56 13.80
C ALA A 196 9.13 -4.12 13.51
N PRO A 197 10.03 -3.41 12.78
CA PRO A 197 11.40 -3.89 12.55
C PRO A 197 12.22 -4.02 13.84
N SER A 198 11.98 -3.14 14.81
CA SER A 198 12.59 -3.22 16.13
C SER A 198 12.05 -4.40 16.93
N GLY A 199 10.74 -4.64 16.88
CA GLY A 199 10.09 -5.81 17.50
C GLY A 199 10.64 -7.15 16.99
N LEU A 200 10.96 -7.23 15.70
CA LEU A 200 11.59 -8.39 15.07
C LEU A 200 12.99 -8.71 15.64
N LYS A 201 13.73 -7.71 16.16
CA LYS A 201 14.99 -7.95 16.86
C LYS A 201 14.78 -8.65 18.20
N PHE A 202 13.67 -8.36 18.87
CA PHE A 202 13.31 -8.96 20.16
C PHE A 202 12.63 -10.33 20.01
N TRP A 203 11.88 -10.55 18.93
CA TRP A 203 11.24 -11.83 18.64
C TRP A 203 11.60 -12.37 17.24
N PRO A 204 12.82 -12.90 17.04
CA PRO A 204 13.28 -13.38 15.74
C PRO A 204 12.62 -14.70 15.28
N GLN A 205 11.93 -15.41 16.17
CA GLN A 205 11.35 -16.74 15.89
C GLN A 205 9.84 -16.73 15.57
N VAL A 206 9.21 -15.57 15.42
CA VAL A 206 7.76 -15.49 15.18
C VAL A 206 7.43 -16.08 13.80
N ARG A 207 6.50 -17.05 13.77
CA ARG A 207 6.01 -17.64 12.52
C ARG A 207 4.90 -16.77 11.92
N LEU A 208 4.81 -16.75 10.59
CA LEU A 208 3.73 -16.08 9.82
C LEU A 208 2.33 -16.50 10.30
N SER A 209 2.13 -17.78 10.62
CA SER A 209 0.87 -18.30 11.15
C SER A 209 0.47 -17.68 12.50
N THR A 210 1.45 -17.43 13.38
CA THR A 210 1.20 -16.83 14.69
C THR A 210 0.78 -15.38 14.52
N LEU A 211 1.45 -14.62 13.63
CA LEU A 211 1.08 -13.24 13.29
C LEU A 211 -0.34 -13.13 12.72
N SER A 212 -0.73 -14.07 11.86
CA SER A 212 -2.11 -14.10 11.33
C SER A 212 -3.17 -14.40 12.39
N CYS A 213 -2.82 -15.06 13.49
CA CYS A 213 -3.73 -15.27 14.62
C CYS A 213 -3.89 -14.00 15.50
N TRP A 214 -2.91 -13.09 15.48
CA TRP A 214 -3.00 -11.81 16.20
C TRP A 214 -3.87 -10.78 15.47
N LEU A 215 -4.01 -10.88 14.14
CA LEU A 215 -4.86 -9.99 13.33
C LEU A 215 -6.32 -9.92 13.83
N PRO A 216 -7.04 -11.04 14.02
CA PRO A 216 -8.39 -11.04 14.60
C PRO A 216 -8.46 -10.43 16.00
N VAL A 217 -7.47 -10.67 16.84
CA VAL A 217 -7.41 -10.12 18.20
C VAL A 217 -7.34 -8.59 18.14
N CYS A 218 -6.49 -8.04 17.27
CA CYS A 218 -6.40 -6.59 17.11
C CYS A 218 -7.66 -5.98 16.46
N LEU A 219 -8.42 -6.74 15.65
CA LEU A 219 -9.72 -6.32 15.12
C LEU A 219 -10.80 -6.23 16.20
N VAL A 220 -10.85 -7.19 17.13
CA VAL A 220 -11.81 -7.14 18.27
C VAL A 220 -11.58 -5.89 19.13
N LEU A 221 -10.33 -5.44 19.23
CA LEU A 221 -9.97 -4.23 19.96
C LEU A 221 -10.41 -2.92 19.25
N LEU A 222 -10.88 -2.96 18.00
CA LEU A 222 -11.49 -1.81 17.29
C LEU A 222 -12.91 -1.50 17.78
N TYR A 223 -13.12 -1.57 19.09
CA TYR A 223 -14.35 -1.12 19.74
C TYR A 223 -14.34 0.41 19.87
N PRO A 224 -15.48 1.12 19.77
CA PRO A 224 -15.57 2.59 19.78
C PRO A 224 -15.30 3.22 21.17
N ILE A 225 -14.25 2.78 21.85
CA ILE A 225 -13.68 3.38 23.05
C ILE A 225 -12.26 3.84 22.68
N VAL A 226 -11.95 5.12 22.88
CA VAL A 226 -10.73 5.75 22.34
C VAL A 226 -9.44 5.00 22.75
N PRO A 227 -9.19 4.68 24.04
CA PRO A 227 -7.99 3.93 24.42
C PRO A 227 -7.89 2.53 23.80
N THR A 228 -9.00 1.78 23.75
CA THR A 228 -8.99 0.41 23.20
C THR A 228 -8.74 0.45 21.69
N MET A 229 -9.36 1.40 20.99
CA MET A 229 -9.17 1.58 19.56
C MET A 229 -7.74 2.02 19.23
N MET A 230 -7.11 2.89 20.03
CA MET A 230 -5.69 3.24 19.87
C MET A 230 -4.77 2.03 20.02
N ILE A 231 -5.00 1.20 21.03
CA ILE A 231 -4.22 -0.04 21.25
C ILE A 231 -4.45 -1.03 20.11
N GLY A 232 -5.70 -1.19 19.65
CA GLY A 232 -6.05 -2.03 18.51
C GLY A 232 -5.38 -1.57 17.22
N MET A 233 -5.39 -0.27 16.93
CA MET A 233 -4.74 0.33 15.76
C MET A 233 -3.22 0.18 15.80
N PHE A 234 -2.61 0.42 16.96
CA PHE A 234 -1.18 0.17 17.16
C PHE A 234 -0.82 -1.30 16.94
N GLY A 235 -1.57 -2.22 17.55
CA GLY A 235 -1.37 -3.66 17.42
C GLY A 235 -1.53 -4.14 15.98
N LEU A 236 -2.58 -3.67 15.28
CA LEU A 236 -2.78 -3.93 13.85
C LEU A 236 -1.58 -3.47 13.03
N GLY A 237 -1.12 -2.23 13.26
CA GLY A 237 0.05 -1.69 12.58
C GLY A 237 1.31 -2.54 12.83
N PHE A 238 1.56 -2.89 14.07
CA PHE A 238 2.73 -3.68 14.46
C PHE A 238 2.71 -5.08 13.83
N VAL A 239 1.59 -5.80 13.91
CA VAL A 239 1.43 -7.14 13.32
C VAL A 239 1.58 -7.09 11.79
N ARG A 240 0.99 -6.09 11.14
CA ARG A 240 1.12 -5.85 9.69
C ARG A 240 2.57 -5.58 9.28
N GLY A 241 3.27 -4.74 10.02
CA GLY A 241 4.69 -4.44 9.80
C GLY A 241 5.54 -5.70 9.90
N LEU A 242 5.32 -6.52 10.94
CA LEU A 242 6.02 -7.79 11.15
C LEU A 242 5.73 -8.78 10.01
N PHE A 243 4.46 -8.94 9.63
CA PHE A 243 4.05 -9.83 8.54
C PHE A 243 4.73 -9.45 7.22
N ASN A 244 4.73 -8.15 6.89
CA ASN A 244 5.33 -7.66 5.64
C ASN A 244 6.84 -7.93 5.63
N VAL A 245 7.55 -7.65 6.73
CA VAL A 245 9.00 -7.90 6.82
C VAL A 245 9.31 -9.39 6.74
N HIS A 246 8.56 -10.26 7.41
CA HIS A 246 8.74 -11.72 7.34
C HIS A 246 8.44 -12.28 5.96
N PHE A 247 7.32 -11.88 5.33
CA PHE A 247 6.94 -12.32 4.01
C PHE A 247 8.05 -12.04 2.98
N PHE A 248 8.62 -10.84 3.00
CA PHE A 248 9.73 -10.50 2.11
C PHE A 248 11.05 -11.20 2.45
N GLN A 249 11.30 -11.54 3.72
CA GLN A 249 12.46 -12.34 4.11
C GLN A 249 12.32 -13.81 3.64
N GLU A 250 11.13 -14.40 3.75
CA GLU A 250 10.88 -15.79 3.34
C GLU A 250 10.99 -15.95 1.81
N PHE A 251 10.46 -15.00 1.04
CA PHE A 251 10.52 -15.03 -0.43
C PHE A 251 11.91 -14.73 -1.00
N ASN A 252 12.74 -13.94 -0.31
CA ASN A 252 14.10 -13.61 -0.73
C ASN A 252 15.18 -14.52 -0.13
N LYS A 253 14.84 -15.51 0.71
CA LYS A 253 15.81 -16.54 1.09
C LYS A 253 16.26 -17.24 -0.19
N PRO A 254 17.54 -17.16 -0.60
CA PRO A 254 18.06 -18.05 -1.61
C PRO A 254 17.84 -19.46 -1.06
N SER A 255 16.95 -20.20 -1.73
CA SER A 255 16.89 -21.66 -1.71
C SER A 255 17.60 -22.32 -0.53
N ARG A 256 16.83 -22.76 0.47
CA ARG A 256 17.11 -24.07 1.10
C ARG A 256 17.04 -25.12 -0.01
N LEU A 257 18.10 -25.27 -0.80
CA LEU A 257 18.37 -26.31 -1.79
C LEU A 257 19.86 -26.26 -2.16
N ILE A 258 20.73 -26.35 -1.14
CA ILE A 258 21.98 -27.12 -1.23
C ILE A 258 22.15 -27.80 0.13
N ARG A 259 21.45 -28.91 0.32
CA ARG A 259 21.97 -30.12 0.94
C ARG A 259 21.12 -31.28 0.47
#